data_AF-A0A2H3A097-F1
#
_entry.id   AF-A0A2H3A097-F1
#
_cell.length_a   1.000
_cell.length_b   1.000
_cell.length_c   1.000
_cell.angle_alpha   90.00
_cell.angle_beta   90.00
_cell.angle_gamma   90.00
#
_symmetry.space_group_name_H-M   'P 1'
#
loop_
_entity.id
_entity.type
_entity.pdbx_description
1 polymer ?
#
loop_
_entity_poly.entity_id
_entity_poly.type
_entity_poly.pdbx_seq_one_letter_code
_entity_poly.pdbx_strand_id
1 'polypeptide(L)'
;MSSSKRPAMPSRDVEYGGTSETHSLLDKGRTKVTRFFHGFVDFAFQGNILQLAFGLILAAAFTDLVKSFVSAILMPPISVILPINKNIEEKFAVLRPGPHYNASARNGGYNTLHQAQADGAVVMAYGSFIYQMVSFVMVGFSLYGLAHVLVGASTAAAGLTAEKTSTR
;
A
#
# COMPACT_ATOMS: atom_id res chain seq x y z
N MET A 1 -9.83 53.26 80.27
CA MET A 1 -9.54 52.76 78.90
C MET A 1 -10.23 51.41 78.74
N SER A 2 -11.44 51.40 78.16
CA SER A 2 -12.26 50.19 77.99
C SER A 2 -12.18 49.74 76.54
N SER A 3 -11.68 48.53 76.34
CA SER A 3 -11.43 47.89 75.05
C SER A 3 -12.76 47.43 74.44
N SER A 4 -13.21 48.11 73.38
CA SER A 4 -14.44 47.77 72.67
C SER A 4 -14.17 46.66 71.65
N LYS A 5 -14.67 45.48 71.99
CA LYS A 5 -14.67 44.20 71.28
C LYS A 5 -15.36 44.35 69.92
N ARG A 6 -14.65 44.14 68.81
CA ARG A 6 -15.25 44.00 67.47
C ARG A 6 -15.81 42.58 67.30
N PRO A 7 -17.03 42.39 66.75
CA PRO A 7 -17.60 41.07 66.53
C PRO A 7 -16.92 40.35 65.36
N ALA A 8 -16.73 39.03 65.50
CA ALA A 8 -16.19 38.16 64.46
C ALA A 8 -17.19 38.00 63.31
N MET A 9 -16.72 38.16 62.08
CA MET A 9 -17.49 37.82 60.87
C MET A 9 -17.59 36.29 60.74
N PRO A 10 -18.75 35.74 60.33
CA PRO A 10 -18.82 34.35 59.90
C PRO A 10 -18.14 34.24 58.53
N SER A 11 -16.99 33.57 58.48
CA SER A 11 -16.41 33.11 57.22
C SER A 11 -17.45 32.21 56.56
N ARG A 12 -17.99 32.65 55.41
CA ARG A 12 -18.79 31.80 54.56
C ARG A 12 -17.82 30.87 53.84
N ASP A 13 -17.83 29.62 54.23
CA ASP A 13 -17.16 28.53 53.53
C ASP A 13 -17.90 28.36 52.18
N VAL A 14 -17.49 29.13 51.18
CA VAL A 14 -17.89 28.87 49.80
C VAL A 14 -17.06 27.68 49.36
N GLU A 15 -17.62 26.49 49.59
CA GLU A 15 -17.10 25.22 49.12
C GLU A 15 -17.06 25.22 47.59
N TYR A 16 -15.88 25.49 47.04
CA TYR A 16 -15.63 25.54 45.60
C TYR A 16 -15.45 24.11 45.05
N GLY A 17 -16.55 23.35 44.97
CA GLY A 17 -16.59 21.95 44.53
C GLY A 17 -16.45 21.73 43.00
N GLY A 18 -15.69 22.55 42.28
CA GLY A 18 -15.65 22.54 40.80
C GLY A 18 -14.30 22.29 40.13
N THR A 19 -13.18 22.32 40.86
CA THR A 19 -11.82 22.26 40.25
C THR A 19 -11.06 20.96 40.49
N SER A 20 -11.44 20.18 41.52
CA SER A 20 -10.77 18.91 41.84
C SER A 20 -11.16 17.77 40.88
N GLU A 21 -12.42 17.70 40.45
CA GLU A 21 -12.90 16.63 39.57
C GLU A 21 -12.35 16.75 38.15
N THR A 22 -12.34 17.96 37.58
CA THR A 22 -11.87 18.26 36.22
C THR A 22 -10.37 17.97 36.06
N HIS A 23 -9.56 18.25 37.10
CA HIS A 23 -8.13 17.90 37.12
C HIS A 23 -7.89 16.38 37.24
N SER A 24 -8.77 15.66 37.94
CA SER A 24 -8.63 14.21 38.12
C SER A 24 -8.97 13.40 36.86
N LEU A 25 -9.82 13.92 35.96
CA LEU A 25 -10.21 13.22 34.73
C LEU A 25 -9.19 13.40 33.59
N LEU A 26 -8.55 14.57 33.52
CA LEU A 26 -7.46 14.83 32.58
C LEU A 26 -6.22 13.99 32.90
N ASP A 27 -5.90 13.81 34.19
CA ASP A 27 -4.76 13.01 34.64
C ASP A 27 -4.98 11.50 34.47
N LYS A 28 -6.21 11.02 34.73
CA LYS A 28 -6.63 9.62 34.45
C LYS A 28 -6.64 9.29 32.95
N GLY A 29 -6.97 10.25 32.09
CA GLY A 29 -6.90 10.08 30.64
C GLY A 29 -5.46 9.95 30.13
N ARG A 30 -4.56 10.81 30.61
CA ARG A 30 -3.16 10.87 30.17
C ARG A 30 -2.38 9.60 30.53
N THR A 31 -2.56 9.08 31.73
CA THR A 31 -1.90 7.83 32.18
C THR A 31 -2.35 6.60 31.41
N LYS A 32 -3.61 6.54 30.96
CA LYS A 32 -4.11 5.42 30.17
C LYS A 32 -3.52 5.41 28.76
N VAL A 33 -3.36 6.58 28.13
CA VAL A 33 -2.77 6.72 26.78
C VAL A 33 -1.28 6.36 26.79
N THR A 34 -0.51 6.85 27.76
CA THR A 34 0.92 6.50 27.87
C THR A 34 1.14 5.01 28.11
N ARG A 35 0.28 4.37 28.93
CA ARG A 35 0.33 2.91 29.15
C ARG A 35 0.01 2.13 27.89
N PHE A 36 -0.97 2.58 27.10
CA PHE A 36 -1.30 1.95 25.83
C PHE A 36 -0.15 2.07 24.83
N PHE A 37 0.46 3.26 24.73
CA PHE A 37 1.60 3.47 23.82
C PHE A 37 2.82 2.63 24.21
N HIS A 38 3.20 2.60 25.49
CA HIS A 38 4.28 1.71 25.95
C HIS A 38 3.95 0.23 25.69
N GLY A 39 2.73 -0.21 25.99
CA GLY A 39 2.31 -1.59 25.70
C GLY A 39 2.30 -1.93 24.21
N PHE A 40 1.92 -0.97 23.35
CA PHE A 40 2.00 -1.13 21.90
C PHE A 40 3.45 -1.20 21.41
N VAL A 41 4.33 -0.36 21.95
CA VAL A 41 5.75 -0.37 21.63
C VAL A 41 6.39 -1.71 22.03
N ASP A 42 6.14 -2.19 23.25
CA ASP A 42 6.62 -3.48 23.74
C ASP A 42 6.09 -4.65 22.90
N PHE A 43 4.81 -4.58 22.49
CA PHE A 43 4.21 -5.54 21.56
C PHE A 43 4.84 -5.47 20.17
N ALA A 44 4.96 -4.28 19.60
CA ALA A 44 5.50 -4.09 18.26
C ALA A 44 6.95 -4.57 18.18
N PHE A 45 7.76 -4.35 19.22
CA PHE A 45 9.15 -4.83 19.27
C PHE A 45 9.32 -6.32 19.58
N GLN A 46 8.23 -7.08 19.72
CA GLN A 46 8.32 -8.53 19.81
C GLN A 46 8.93 -9.10 18.52
N GLY A 47 10.01 -9.88 18.67
CA GLY A 47 10.75 -10.46 17.54
C GLY A 47 9.88 -11.28 16.58
N ASN A 48 8.88 -12.00 17.09
CA ASN A 48 7.93 -12.76 16.27
C ASN A 48 7.10 -11.87 15.34
N ILE A 49 6.71 -10.68 15.81
CA ILE A 49 5.88 -9.74 15.04
C ILE A 49 6.75 -8.99 14.03
N LEU A 50 7.95 -8.58 14.44
CA LEU A 50 8.93 -7.95 13.55
C LEU A 50 9.25 -8.85 12.34
N GLN A 51 9.51 -10.14 12.55
CA GLN A 51 9.83 -11.07 11.46
C GLN A 51 8.67 -11.20 10.47
N LEU A 52 7.43 -11.30 10.96
CA LEU A 52 6.24 -11.33 10.11
C LEU A 52 6.06 -10.02 9.35
N ALA A 53 6.24 -8.87 10.02
CA ALA A 53 6.13 -7.55 9.40
C ALA A 53 7.17 -7.36 8.29
N PHE A 54 8.44 -7.68 8.55
CA PHE A 54 9.49 -7.62 7.53
C PHE A 54 9.21 -8.57 6.36
N GLY A 55 8.72 -9.78 6.63
CA GLY A 55 8.32 -10.72 5.58
C GLY A 55 7.24 -10.16 4.65
N LEU A 56 6.21 -9.53 5.21
CA LEU A 56 5.13 -8.90 4.44
C LEU A 56 5.60 -7.68 3.64
N ILE A 57 6.42 -6.82 4.26
CA ILE A 57 6.96 -5.62 3.59
C ILE A 57 7.85 -6.02 2.41
N LEU A 58 8.75 -6.98 2.62
CA LEU A 58 9.63 -7.49 1.55
C LEU A 58 8.83 -8.21 0.46
N ALA A 59 7.81 -8.99 0.81
CA ALA A 59 6.95 -9.65 -0.16
C ALA A 59 6.17 -8.65 -1.04
N ALA A 60 5.63 -7.58 -0.43
CA ALA A 60 4.93 -6.53 -1.15
C ALA A 60 5.88 -5.77 -2.10
N ALA A 61 7.01 -5.29 -1.56
CA ALA A 61 8.02 -4.58 -2.35
C ALA A 61 8.59 -5.42 -3.49
N PHE A 62 8.83 -6.71 -3.25
CA PHE A 62 9.30 -7.65 -4.27
C PHE A 62 8.26 -7.86 -5.37
N THR A 63 6.99 -8.02 -5.00
CA THR A 63 5.90 -8.16 -5.98
C THR A 63 5.80 -6.93 -6.88
N ASP A 64 5.94 -5.73 -6.31
CA ASP A 64 5.88 -4.49 -7.09
C ASP A 64 7.12 -4.29 -7.98
N LEU A 65 8.31 -4.68 -7.50
CA LEU A 65 9.52 -4.69 -8.32
C LEU A 65 9.36 -5.60 -9.55
N VAL A 66 8.83 -6.81 -9.36
CA VAL A 66 8.65 -7.75 -10.46
C VAL A 66 7.58 -7.27 -11.43
N LYS A 67 6.46 -6.73 -10.93
CA LYS A 67 5.43 -6.11 -11.79
C LYS A 67 6.02 -4.98 -12.64
N SER A 68 6.85 -4.12 -12.04
CA SER A 68 7.53 -3.03 -12.74
C SER A 68 8.51 -3.54 -13.80
N PHE A 69 9.25 -4.60 -13.49
CA PHE A 69 10.13 -5.27 -14.47
C PHE A 69 9.33 -5.82 -15.66
N VAL A 70 8.21 -6.50 -15.40
CA VAL A 70 7.35 -7.03 -16.47
C VAL A 70 6.77 -5.90 -17.31
N SER A 71 6.23 -4.85 -16.69
CA SER A 71 5.60 -3.73 -17.40
C SER A 71 6.60 -2.87 -18.17
N ALA A 72 7.78 -2.61 -17.60
CA ALA A 72 8.76 -1.70 -18.20
C ALA A 72 9.70 -2.39 -19.19
N ILE A 73 10.05 -3.66 -18.98
CA ILE A 73 11.11 -4.33 -19.75
C ILE A 73 10.55 -5.44 -20.65
N LEU A 74 9.59 -6.25 -20.18
CA LEU A 74 9.08 -7.37 -20.98
C LEU A 74 7.93 -6.97 -21.90
N MET A 75 7.02 -6.10 -21.45
CA MET A 75 5.90 -5.67 -22.28
C MET A 75 6.31 -4.97 -23.57
N PRO A 76 7.30 -4.06 -23.64
CA PRO A 76 7.63 -3.38 -24.90
C PRO A 76 8.07 -4.37 -26.01
N PRO A 77 9.02 -5.30 -25.79
CA PRO A 77 9.38 -6.31 -26.78
C PRO A 77 8.21 -7.24 -27.15
N ILE A 78 7.46 -7.71 -26.15
CA ILE A 78 6.31 -8.61 -26.38
C ILE A 78 5.23 -7.91 -27.21
N SER A 79 4.97 -6.62 -26.97
CA SER A 79 3.98 -5.83 -27.72
C SER A 79 4.33 -5.61 -29.19
N VAL A 80 5.60 -5.73 -29.55
CA VAL A 80 6.08 -5.63 -30.95
C VAL A 80 5.99 -6.99 -31.64
N ILE A 81 6.28 -8.07 -30.92
CA ILE A 81 6.36 -9.44 -31.48
C ILE A 81 4.98 -10.08 -31.59
N LEU A 82 4.13 -9.89 -30.57
CA LEU A 82 2.73 -10.28 -30.61
C LEU A 82 1.94 -9.04 -31.00
N PRO A 83 1.35 -8.94 -32.21
CA PRO A 83 0.47 -7.84 -32.61
C PRO A 83 -0.90 -7.93 -31.90
N ILE A 84 -0.87 -8.29 -30.63
CA ILE A 84 -1.95 -8.14 -29.68
C ILE A 84 -2.01 -6.64 -29.41
N ASN A 85 -3.00 -6.01 -30.02
CA ASN A 85 -3.28 -4.58 -30.01
C ASN A 85 -2.86 -3.95 -28.66
N LYS A 86 -1.91 -3.00 -28.69
CA LYS A 86 -1.22 -2.43 -27.50
C LYS A 86 -2.18 -1.83 -26.46
N ASN A 87 -3.44 -1.65 -26.83
CA ASN A 87 -4.49 -1.03 -26.04
C ASN A 87 -5.50 -2.07 -25.50
N ILE A 88 -5.11 -3.33 -25.25
CA ILE A 88 -6.01 -4.30 -24.60
C ILE A 88 -6.51 -3.74 -23.28
N GLU A 89 -5.66 -3.10 -22.48
CA GLU A 89 -6.05 -2.48 -21.21
C GLU A 89 -7.12 -1.39 -21.37
N GLU A 90 -7.12 -0.68 -22.50
CA GLU A 90 -8.09 0.37 -22.84
C GLU A 90 -9.32 -0.18 -23.58
N LYS A 91 -9.46 -1.50 -23.74
CA LYS A 91 -10.69 -2.08 -24.28
C LYS A 91 -11.75 -2.09 -23.19
N PHE A 92 -12.72 -1.20 -23.33
CA PHE A 92 -13.91 -1.15 -22.48
C PHE A 92 -15.18 -1.26 -23.31
N ALA A 93 -16.17 -1.97 -22.77
CA ALA A 93 -17.51 -1.99 -23.33
C ALA A 93 -18.33 -0.94 -22.58
N VAL A 94 -18.80 0.09 -23.29
CA VAL A 94 -19.71 1.08 -22.72
C VAL A 94 -21.10 0.45 -22.63
N LEU A 95 -21.55 0.14 -21.42
CA LEU A 95 -22.88 -0.44 -21.18
C LEU A 95 -23.96 0.65 -21.08
N ARG A 96 -23.58 1.87 -20.69
CA ARG A 96 -24.43 3.04 -20.72
C ARG A 96 -23.63 4.27 -21.19
N PRO A 97 -23.99 4.89 -22.33
CA PRO A 97 -23.28 6.06 -22.84
C PRO A 97 -23.46 7.26 -21.92
N GLY A 98 -22.37 8.00 -21.70
CA GLY A 98 -22.39 9.29 -21.00
C GLY A 98 -22.87 10.43 -21.90
N PRO A 99 -23.07 11.64 -21.35
CA PRO A 99 -23.62 12.79 -22.07
C PRO A 99 -22.81 13.23 -23.30
N HIS A 100 -21.50 12.94 -23.35
CA HIS A 100 -20.64 13.28 -24.50
C HIS A 100 -20.24 12.08 -25.37
N TYR A 101 -21.04 11.01 -25.37
CA TYR A 101 -20.79 9.85 -26.23
C TYR A 101 -20.97 10.20 -27.72
N ASN A 102 -19.87 10.35 -28.44
CA ASN A 102 -19.89 10.54 -29.90
C ASN A 102 -19.94 9.18 -30.62
N ALA A 103 -21.13 8.80 -31.09
CA ALA A 103 -21.39 7.59 -31.86
C ALA A 103 -20.83 7.60 -33.31
N SER A 104 -20.37 8.75 -33.81
CA SER A 104 -19.82 8.90 -35.18
C SER A 104 -18.29 8.77 -35.25
N ALA A 105 -17.60 8.63 -34.12
CA ALA A 105 -16.17 8.34 -34.11
C ALA A 105 -15.94 6.84 -34.32
N ARG A 106 -15.03 6.47 -35.25
CA ARG A 106 -14.62 5.08 -35.55
C ARG A 106 -14.23 4.24 -34.31
N ASN A 107 -13.95 4.90 -33.18
CA ASN A 107 -13.53 4.33 -31.89
C ASN A 107 -14.49 4.65 -30.71
N GLY A 108 -15.75 5.00 -30.95
CA GLY A 108 -16.77 5.04 -29.87
C GLY A 108 -16.59 6.14 -28.81
N GLY A 109 -16.19 7.35 -29.22
CA GLY A 109 -16.33 8.59 -28.44
C GLY A 109 -15.37 8.78 -27.26
N TYR A 110 -14.69 7.74 -26.77
CA TYR A 110 -13.71 7.85 -25.69
C TYR A 110 -12.44 7.08 -26.06
N ASN A 111 -11.29 7.73 -25.93
CA ASN A 111 -9.99 7.12 -26.25
C ASN A 111 -9.37 6.36 -25.07
N THR A 112 -9.84 6.61 -23.84
CA THR A 112 -9.31 5.98 -22.63
C THR A 112 -10.43 5.65 -21.65
N LEU A 113 -10.22 4.58 -20.86
CA LEU A 113 -11.10 4.19 -19.74
C LEU A 113 -11.37 5.36 -18.78
N HIS A 114 -10.34 6.18 -18.53
CA HIS A 114 -10.40 7.31 -17.63
C HIS A 114 -11.34 8.41 -18.12
N GLN A 115 -11.42 8.62 -19.45
CA GLN A 115 -12.32 9.60 -20.06
C GLN A 115 -13.79 9.15 -19.98
N ALA A 116 -14.05 7.86 -20.22
CA ALA A 116 -15.41 7.31 -20.15
C ALA A 116 -15.94 7.26 -18.70
N GLN A 117 -15.07 6.94 -17.74
CA GLN A 117 -15.42 6.92 -16.31
C GLN A 117 -15.62 8.34 -15.74
N ALA A 118 -14.82 9.32 -16.18
CA ALA A 118 -14.98 10.73 -15.82
C ALA A 118 -16.30 11.32 -16.36
N ASP A 119 -16.78 10.83 -17.50
CA ASP A 119 -18.04 11.25 -18.11
C ASP A 119 -19.27 10.48 -17.56
N GLY A 120 -19.08 9.70 -16.49
CA GLY A 120 -20.15 8.94 -15.82
C GLY A 120 -20.70 7.76 -16.63
N ALA A 121 -20.02 7.35 -17.71
CA ALA A 121 -20.40 6.18 -18.48
C ALA A 121 -20.14 4.91 -17.67
N VAL A 122 -21.13 4.01 -17.62
CA VAL A 122 -20.95 2.71 -16.99
C VAL A 122 -20.19 1.84 -17.98
N VAL A 123 -18.91 1.65 -17.73
CA VAL A 123 -18.00 0.89 -18.58
C VAL A 123 -17.62 -0.45 -17.95
N MET A 124 -17.72 -1.52 -18.73
CA MET A 124 -17.15 -2.81 -18.39
C MET A 124 -15.73 -2.89 -18.96
N ALA A 125 -14.74 -2.73 -18.09
CA ALA A 125 -13.32 -2.75 -18.43
C ALA A 125 -12.78 -4.19 -18.57
N TYR A 126 -13.30 -4.96 -19.54
CA TYR A 126 -12.83 -6.33 -19.78
C TYR A 126 -11.36 -6.38 -20.21
N GLY A 127 -10.88 -5.30 -20.82
CA GLY A 127 -9.50 -5.11 -21.21
C GLY A 127 -8.50 -5.15 -20.07
N SER A 128 -8.75 -4.37 -19.01
CA SER A 128 -7.86 -4.31 -17.84
C SER A 128 -7.84 -5.62 -17.05
N PHE A 129 -8.96 -6.34 -17.00
CA PHE A 129 -9.02 -7.66 -16.35
C PHE A 129 -8.15 -8.70 -17.07
N ILE A 130 -8.28 -8.83 -18.40
CA ILE A 130 -7.45 -9.76 -19.18
C ILE A 130 -5.99 -9.35 -19.12
N TYR A 131 -5.70 -8.05 -19.15
CA TYR A 131 -4.34 -7.53 -18.97
C TYR A 131 -3.74 -7.95 -17.62
N GLN A 132 -4.49 -7.80 -16.52
CA GLN A 132 -4.04 -8.24 -15.19
C GLN A 132 -3.81 -9.76 -15.12
N MET A 133 -4.66 -10.56 -15.77
CA MET A 133 -4.52 -12.02 -15.82
C MET A 133 -3.28 -12.45 -16.60
N VAL A 134 -3.03 -11.86 -17.77
CA VAL A 134 -1.82 -12.14 -18.57
C VAL A 134 -0.56 -11.64 -17.85
N SER A 135 -0.61 -10.46 -17.25
CA SER A 135 0.50 -9.89 -16.47
C SER A 135 0.88 -10.79 -15.29
N PHE A 136 -0.11 -11.36 -14.58
CA PHE A 136 0.14 -12.33 -13.51
C PHE A 136 0.90 -13.57 -14.00
N VAL A 137 0.48 -14.16 -15.14
CA VAL A 137 1.19 -15.31 -15.73
C VAL A 137 2.62 -14.91 -16.14
N MET A 138 2.80 -13.72 -16.72
CA MET A 138 4.12 -13.21 -17.13
C MET A 138 5.05 -12.94 -15.95
N VAL A 139 4.53 -12.45 -14.82
CA VAL A 139 5.29 -12.30 -13.56
C VAL A 139 5.83 -13.65 -13.11
N GLY A 140 4.99 -14.70 -13.11
CA GLY A 140 5.44 -16.06 -12.78
C GLY A 140 6.54 -16.57 -13.72
N PHE A 141 6.38 -16.35 -15.03
CA PHE A 141 7.38 -16.74 -16.02
C PHE A 141 8.70 -15.96 -15.88
N SER A 142 8.61 -14.69 -15.49
CA SER A 142 9.77 -13.82 -15.24
C SER A 142 10.57 -14.27 -14.02
N LEU A 143 9.89 -14.64 -12.94
CA LEU A 143 10.53 -15.20 -11.75
C LEU A 143 11.23 -16.52 -12.07
N TYR A 144 10.60 -17.38 -12.87
CA TYR A 144 11.23 -18.59 -13.37
C TYR A 144 12.48 -18.28 -14.21
N GLY A 145 12.40 -17.34 -15.15
CA GLY A 145 13.53 -16.92 -15.97
C GLY A 145 14.69 -16.37 -15.13
N LEU A 146 14.40 -15.50 -14.17
CA LEU A 146 15.41 -14.93 -13.26
C LEU A 146 16.07 -16.00 -12.40
N ALA A 147 15.28 -16.91 -11.81
CA ALA A 147 15.80 -18.03 -11.05
C ALA A 147 16.71 -18.93 -11.90
N HIS A 148 16.30 -19.22 -13.15
CA HIS A 148 17.07 -20.05 -14.06
C HIS A 148 18.40 -19.39 -14.47
N VAL A 149 18.41 -18.08 -14.74
CA VAL A 149 19.65 -17.34 -15.05
C VAL A 149 20.60 -17.34 -13.86
N LEU A 150 20.10 -17.12 -12.64
CA LEU A 150 20.93 -17.14 -11.43
C LEU A 150 21.50 -18.53 -11.13
N VAL A 151 20.69 -19.59 -11.28
CA VAL A 151 21.14 -20.98 -11.09
C VAL A 151 22.11 -21.39 -12.19
N GLY A 152 21.86 -20.98 -13.44
CA GLY A 152 22.78 -21.18 -14.56
C GLY A 152 24.12 -20.48 -14.32
N ALA A 153 24.09 -19.23 -13.84
CA ALA A 153 25.29 -18.45 -13.54
C ALA A 153 26.08 -19.03 -12.35
N SER A 154 25.42 -19.49 -11.29
CA SER A 154 26.09 -20.13 -10.15
C SER A 154 26.71 -21.47 -10.53
N THR A 155 26.04 -22.25 -11.38
CA THR A 155 26.55 -23.51 -11.92
C THR A 155 27.75 -23.28 -12.85
N ALA A 156 27.69 -22.25 -13.71
CA ALA A 156 28.81 -21.86 -14.57
C ALA A 156 30.02 -21.35 -13.77
N ALA A 157 29.80 -20.54 -12.74
CA ALA A 157 30.85 -20.05 -11.85
C ALA A 157 31.52 -21.19 -11.05
N ALA A 158 30.76 -22.20 -10.63
CA ALA A 158 31.28 -23.39 -9.95
C ALA A 158 32.10 -24.31 -10.88
N GLY A 159 31.75 -24.39 -12.17
CA GLY A 159 32.53 -25.16 -13.15
C GLY A 159 33.92 -24.56 -13.40
N LEU A 160 34.02 -23.23 -13.46
CA LEU A 160 35.28 -22.51 -13.69
C LEU A 160 36.27 -22.64 -12.51
N THR A 161 35.77 -22.77 -11.28
CA THR A 161 36.63 -22.98 -10.10
C THR A 161 37.13 -24.42 -10.00
N ALA A 162 36.31 -25.40 -10.38
CA ALA A 162 36.71 -26.81 -10.38
C ALA A 162 37.79 -27.14 -11.43
N GLU A 163 37.69 -26.57 -12.63
CA GLU A 163 38.66 -26.79 -13.73
C GLU A 163 40.06 -26.24 -13.39
N LYS A 164 40.13 -25.09 -12.71
CA LYS A 164 41.39 -24.46 -12.31
C LYS A 164 42.12 -25.21 -11.18
N THR A 165 41.40 -26.04 -10.40
CA THR A 165 41.97 -26.87 -9.33
C THR A 165 42.39 -28.26 -9.81
N SER A 166 41.79 -28.78 -10.89
CA SER A 166 42.14 -30.11 -11.44
C SER A 166 43.33 -30.11 -12.42
N THR A 167 43.78 -28.93 -12.86
CA THR A 167 44.89 -28.79 -13.83
C THR A 167 46.19 -28.33 -13.15
N ARG A 168 46.33 -28.51 -11.83
CA ARG A 168 47.55 -28.21 -11.08
C ARG A 168 48.00 -29.41 -10.26
#